data_AF-A0A3M5W953-F1
#
_entry.id   AF-A0A3M5W953-F1
#
_cell.length_a   1.000
_cell.length_b   1.000
_cell.length_c   1.000
_cell.angle_alpha   90.00
_cell.angle_beta   90.00
_cell.angle_gamma   90.00
#
_symmetry.space_group_name_H-M   'P 1'
#
loop_
_entity.id
_entity.type
_entity.pdbx_description
1 polymer ?
#
loop_
_entity_poly.entity_id
_entity_poly.type
_entity_poly.pdbx_seq_one_letter_code
_entity_poly.pdbx_strand_id
1 'polypeptide(L)'
;MKGRQSTSLIRPSLKPYLGIASVLLILWTGFVLFVYYKTQESNMKLIDMGTVLRWSIAVVLGTALLAYSGHWWGKAIAHERAEFVAYKTKIMAQASEQEATQKRTYALEIRGVGIGIYHDHQSEIWKLIKKKSNNFVSIYSRDPKDYDASVDSRETSRDIKVRVAFQHSADASVAYWPIPVFAIAPPKQPSDVGAADNIVNGRNAATLGRR
;
A
#
# COMPACT_ATOMS: atom_id res chain seq x y z
N MET A 1 12.21 2.83 16.28
CA MET A 1 12.18 3.92 17.29
C MET A 1 10.77 4.42 17.68
N LYS A 2 9.66 3.83 17.17
CA LYS A 2 8.28 4.32 17.40
C LYS A 2 7.68 3.99 18.78
N GLY A 3 8.20 2.97 19.48
CA GLY A 3 7.62 2.48 20.74
C GLY A 3 7.94 3.31 22.00
N ARG A 4 9.00 4.12 22.01
CA ARG A 4 9.40 4.90 23.21
C ARG A 4 8.60 6.20 23.40
N GLN A 5 7.95 6.70 22.34
CA GLN A 5 7.16 7.94 22.39
C GLN A 5 5.65 7.69 22.62
N SER A 6 5.14 6.50 22.31
CA SER A 6 3.75 6.15 22.62
C SER A 6 3.55 5.93 24.14
N THR A 7 4.51 5.29 24.80
CA THR A 7 4.43 5.00 26.24
C THR A 7 4.43 6.25 27.12
N SER A 8 5.06 7.35 26.69
CA SER A 8 5.05 8.63 27.42
C SER A 8 3.72 9.38 27.31
N LEU A 9 2.93 9.15 26.25
CA LEU A 9 1.61 9.77 26.07
C LEU A 9 0.52 9.10 26.93
N ILE A 10 0.67 7.78 27.15
CA ILE A 10 -0.30 6.96 27.89
C ILE A 10 -0.13 7.16 29.40
N ARG A 11 1.11 7.25 29.91
CA ARG A 11 1.38 7.42 31.34
C ARG A 11 1.10 8.87 31.79
N PRO A 12 0.21 9.12 32.78
CA PRO A 12 0.02 10.45 33.35
C PRO A 12 1.31 10.96 34.02
N SER A 13 1.49 12.28 34.08
CA SER A 13 2.61 12.84 34.84
C SER A 13 2.38 12.65 36.35
N LEU A 14 3.41 12.22 37.07
CA LEU A 14 3.36 12.00 38.52
C LEU A 14 3.43 13.30 39.33
N LYS A 15 4.03 14.35 38.76
CA LYS A 15 4.27 15.64 39.43
C LYS A 15 3.02 16.27 40.07
N PRO A 16 1.85 16.37 39.39
CA PRO A 16 0.66 16.99 40.00
C PRO A 16 0.13 16.17 41.19
N TYR A 17 0.16 14.84 41.10
CA TYR A 17 -0.31 13.96 42.18
C TYR A 17 0.58 14.07 43.42
N LEU A 18 1.90 14.10 43.23
CA LEU A 18 2.86 14.32 44.31
C LEU A 18 2.69 15.71 44.92
N GLY A 19 2.48 16.75 44.10
CA GLY A 19 2.24 18.11 44.59
C GLY A 19 0.99 18.21 45.47
N ILE A 20 -0.13 17.63 45.02
CA ILE A 20 -1.39 17.62 45.80
C ILE A 20 -1.22 16.81 47.10
N ALA A 21 -0.59 15.64 47.03
CA ALA A 21 -0.32 14.83 48.21
C ALA A 21 0.58 15.56 49.21
N SER A 22 1.63 16.25 48.75
CA SER A 22 2.51 17.06 49.60
C SER A 22 1.76 18.20 50.27
N VAL A 23 0.90 18.93 49.56
CA VAL A 23 0.09 20.02 50.16
C VAL A 23 -0.86 19.47 51.21
N LEU A 24 -1.55 18.36 50.93
CA LEU A 24 -2.45 17.72 51.89
C LEU A 24 -1.72 17.23 53.14
N LEU A 25 -0.53 16.64 52.98
CA LEU A 25 0.29 16.21 54.11
C LEU A 25 0.75 17.41 54.96
N ILE A 26 1.19 18.52 54.34
CA ILE A 26 1.60 19.72 55.06
C ILE A 26 0.42 20.32 55.85
N LEU A 27 -0.75 20.47 55.23
CA LEU A 27 -1.95 20.97 55.89
C LEU A 27 -2.37 20.07 57.05
N TRP A 28 -2.30 18.75 56.86
CA TRP A 28 -2.64 17.79 57.89
C TRP A 28 -1.65 17.80 59.06
N THR A 29 -0.35 17.83 58.80
CA THR A 29 0.67 17.95 59.85
C THR A 29 0.50 19.25 60.62
N GLY A 30 0.24 20.38 59.94
CA GLY A 30 -0.08 21.65 60.59
C GLY A 30 -1.30 21.58 61.50
N PHE A 31 -2.37 20.90 61.05
CA PHE A 31 -3.57 20.66 61.85
C PHE A 31 -3.28 19.79 63.08
N VAL A 32 -2.54 18.69 62.94
CA VAL A 32 -2.16 17.82 64.06
C VAL A 32 -1.33 18.57 65.10
N LEU A 33 -0.37 19.38 64.67
CA LEU A 33 0.44 20.22 65.58
C LEU A 33 -0.42 21.25 66.33
N PHE A 34 -1.37 21.87 65.64
CA PHE A 34 -2.31 22.82 66.25
C PHE A 34 -3.19 22.15 67.32
N VAL A 35 -3.75 20.98 67.00
CA VAL A 35 -4.55 20.19 67.96
C VAL A 35 -3.71 19.77 69.15
N TYR A 36 -2.49 19.30 68.93
CA TYR A 36 -1.57 18.89 69.98
C TYR A 36 -1.27 20.03 70.96
N TYR A 37 -0.98 21.23 70.44
CA TYR A 37 -0.74 22.42 71.26
C TYR A 37 -1.98 22.78 72.10
N LYS A 38 -3.17 22.77 71.48
CA LYS A 38 -4.43 23.06 72.19
C LYS A 38 -4.78 22.04 73.26
N THR A 39 -4.46 20.77 73.06
CA THR A 39 -4.68 19.73 74.09
C THR A 39 -3.75 19.86 75.29
N GLN A 40 -2.53 20.39 75.12
CA GLN A 40 -1.62 20.69 76.23
C GLN A 40 -2.15 21.83 77.11
N GLU A 41 -2.71 22.89 76.52
CA GLU A 41 -3.30 24.02 77.26
C GLU A 41 -4.54 23.62 78.09
N SER A 42 -5.27 22.60 77.65
CA SER A 42 -6.61 22.24 78.17
C SER A 42 -6.64 20.96 79.00
N ASN A 43 -5.49 20.32 79.23
CA ASN A 43 -5.31 19.11 80.05
C ASN A 43 -6.24 17.94 79.63
N MET A 44 -6.54 17.84 78.33
CA MET A 44 -7.41 16.79 77.77
C MET A 44 -6.62 15.49 77.50
N LYS A 45 -7.24 14.33 77.70
CA LYS A 45 -6.61 13.01 77.38
C LYS A 45 -6.35 12.89 75.88
N LEU A 46 -5.09 12.60 75.52
CA LEU A 46 -4.69 12.34 74.15
C LEU A 46 -5.18 10.95 73.71
N ILE A 47 -5.91 10.87 72.60
CA ILE A 47 -6.04 9.61 71.83
C ILE A 47 -4.64 9.22 71.35
N ASP A 48 -4.37 7.95 71.05
CA ASP A 48 -3.09 7.52 70.46
C ASP A 48 -2.85 8.21 69.09
N MET A 49 -2.26 9.40 69.16
CA MET A 49 -1.98 10.30 68.04
C MET A 49 -1.00 9.67 67.05
N GLY A 50 -0.14 8.75 67.50
CA GLY A 50 0.78 8.02 66.62
C GLY A 50 0.02 7.13 65.63
N THR A 51 -1.02 6.46 66.11
CA THR A 51 -1.89 5.62 65.27
C THR A 51 -2.71 6.46 64.29
N VAL A 52 -3.33 7.56 64.74
CA VAL A 52 -4.10 8.47 63.87
C VAL A 52 -3.23 9.09 62.77
N LEU A 53 -2.00 9.49 63.10
CA LEU A 53 -1.04 10.05 62.13
C LEU A 53 -0.63 9.04 61.06
N ARG A 54 -0.38 7.78 61.44
CA ARG A 54 -0.01 6.72 60.48
C ARG A 54 -1.14 6.39 59.51
N TRP A 55 -2.37 6.22 60.00
CA TRP A 55 -3.50 5.87 59.14
C TRP A 55 -3.93 7.02 58.23
N SER A 56 -3.83 8.27 58.68
CA SER A 56 -4.12 9.44 57.85
C SER A 56 -3.12 9.62 56.71
N ILE A 57 -1.81 9.44 56.95
CA ILE A 57 -0.80 9.43 55.88
C ILE A 57 -1.08 8.31 54.88
N ALA A 58 -1.44 7.11 55.36
CA ALA A 58 -1.79 5.98 54.51
C ALA A 58 -3.01 6.29 53.63
N VAL A 59 -4.04 6.98 54.15
CA VAL A 59 -5.21 7.40 53.37
C VAL A 59 -4.81 8.39 52.28
N VAL A 60 -4.04 9.44 52.58
CA VAL A 60 -3.64 10.44 51.58
C VAL A 60 -2.83 9.80 50.45
N LEU A 61 -1.84 8.96 50.79
CA LEU A 61 -1.02 8.27 49.79
C LEU A 61 -1.84 7.23 49.00
N GLY A 62 -2.73 6.50 49.67
CA GLY A 62 -3.61 5.51 49.04
C GLY A 62 -4.57 6.15 48.03
N THR A 63 -5.21 7.25 48.39
CA THR A 63 -6.11 7.97 47.47
C THR A 63 -5.34 8.55 46.29
N ALA A 64 -4.14 9.11 46.50
CA ALA A 64 -3.30 9.62 45.41
C ALA A 64 -2.89 8.50 44.45
N LEU A 65 -2.53 7.33 44.97
CA LEU A 65 -2.17 6.16 44.17
C LEU A 65 -3.37 5.64 43.34
N LEU A 66 -4.56 5.55 43.94
CA LEU A 66 -5.78 5.14 43.25
C LEU A 66 -6.16 6.11 42.14
N ALA A 67 -6.10 7.43 42.40
CA ALA A 67 -6.40 8.46 41.42
C ALA A 67 -5.42 8.42 40.23
N TYR A 68 -4.13 8.24 40.50
CA TYR A 68 -3.12 8.09 39.45
C TYR A 68 -3.35 6.82 38.62
N SER A 69 -3.64 5.70 39.29
CA SER A 69 -3.87 4.40 38.63
C SER A 69 -5.11 4.42 37.75
N GLY A 70 -6.21 5.01 38.23
CA GLY A 70 -7.44 5.19 37.46
C GLY A 70 -7.25 6.08 36.23
N HIS A 71 -6.51 7.19 36.37
CA HIS A 71 -6.21 8.06 35.22
C HIS A 71 -5.33 7.34 34.18
N TRP A 72 -4.32 6.59 34.63
CA TRP A 72 -3.47 5.83 33.72
C TRP A 72 -4.25 4.76 32.96
N TRP A 73 -5.09 3.99 33.66
CA TRP A 73 -5.95 2.99 33.05
C TRP A 73 -6.91 3.60 32.03
N GLY A 74 -7.58 4.71 32.38
CA GLY A 74 -8.48 5.41 31.48
C GLY A 74 -7.79 5.87 30.19
N LYS A 75 -6.57 6.40 30.30
CA LYS A 75 -5.75 6.75 29.13
C LYS A 75 -5.37 5.55 28.28
N ALA A 76 -5.03 4.42 28.89
CA ALA A 76 -4.68 3.20 28.17
C ALA A 76 -5.86 2.69 27.33
N ILE A 77 -7.07 2.63 27.91
CA ILE A 77 -8.29 2.25 27.18
C ILE A 77 -8.57 3.22 26.03
N ALA A 78 -8.48 4.53 26.28
CA ALA A 78 -8.77 5.53 25.26
C ALA A 78 -7.79 5.43 24.08
N HIS A 79 -6.51 5.16 24.35
CA HIS A 79 -5.50 4.96 23.32
C HIS A 79 -5.78 3.71 22.47
N GLU A 80 -6.08 2.58 23.10
CA GLU A 80 -6.41 1.33 22.40
C GLU A 80 -7.63 1.51 21.48
N ARG A 81 -8.68 2.18 21.97
CA ARG A 81 -9.86 2.52 21.15
C ARG A 81 -9.51 3.41 19.97
N ALA A 82 -8.66 4.41 20.17
CA ALA A 82 -8.23 5.31 19.10
C ALA A 82 -7.42 4.57 18.02
N GLU A 83 -6.50 3.70 18.42
CA GLU A 83 -5.75 2.87 17.46
C GLU A 83 -6.66 1.91 16.69
N PHE A 84 -7.63 1.29 17.37
CA PHE A 84 -8.59 0.42 16.72
C PHE A 84 -9.48 1.15 15.70
N VAL A 85 -9.95 2.36 16.03
CA VAL A 85 -10.72 3.20 15.12
C VAL A 85 -9.85 3.63 13.92
N ALA A 86 -8.60 4.04 14.16
CA ALA A 86 -7.67 4.41 13.10
C ALA A 86 -7.41 3.22 12.15
N TYR A 87 -7.23 2.02 12.71
CA TYR A 87 -7.07 0.80 11.95
C TYR A 87 -8.31 0.49 11.10
N LYS A 88 -9.51 0.49 11.69
CA LYS A 88 -10.76 0.25 10.95
C LYS A 88 -10.98 1.26 9.84
N THR A 89 -10.72 2.53 10.11
CA THR A 89 -10.84 3.62 9.12
C THR A 89 -9.91 3.38 7.93
N LYS A 90 -8.66 2.97 8.19
CA LYS A 90 -7.70 2.62 7.15
C LYS A 90 -8.19 1.46 6.27
N ILE A 91 -8.71 0.40 6.87
CA ILE A 91 -9.22 -0.76 6.12
C ILE A 91 -10.43 -0.37 5.26
N MET A 92 -11.36 0.42 5.81
CA MET A 92 -12.53 0.90 5.06
C MET A 92 -12.13 1.80 3.89
N ALA A 93 -11.15 2.70 4.10
CA ALA A 93 -10.63 3.55 3.03
C ALA A 93 -9.99 2.73 1.90
N GLN A 94 -9.19 1.70 2.24
CA GLN A 94 -8.59 0.80 1.25
C GLN A 94 -9.65 0.02 0.48
N ALA A 95 -10.68 -0.50 1.16
CA ALA A 95 -11.77 -1.22 0.50
C ALA A 95 -12.54 -0.30 -0.47
N SER A 96 -12.81 0.94 -0.06
CA SER A 96 -13.46 1.94 -0.91
C SER A 96 -12.61 2.31 -2.13
N GLU A 97 -11.30 2.46 -1.97
CA GLU A 97 -10.38 2.73 -3.08
C GLU A 97 -10.31 1.56 -4.08
N GLN A 98 -10.29 0.31 -3.57
CA GLN A 98 -10.34 -0.89 -4.40
C GLN A 98 -11.65 -0.97 -5.20
N GLU A 99 -12.79 -0.73 -4.55
CA GLU A 99 -14.09 -0.71 -5.22
C GLU A 99 -14.16 0.39 -6.30
N ALA A 100 -13.66 1.60 -5.99
CA ALA A 100 -13.57 2.69 -6.95
C ALA A 100 -12.68 2.35 -8.15
N THR A 101 -11.56 1.66 -7.91
CA THR A 101 -10.66 1.19 -8.98
C THR A 101 -11.32 0.15 -9.87
N GLN A 102 -12.08 -0.79 -9.31
CA GLN A 102 -12.81 -1.79 -10.08
C GLN A 102 -13.91 -1.18 -10.98
N LYS A 103 -14.58 -0.14 -10.51
CA LYS A 103 -15.63 0.57 -11.27
C LYS A 103 -15.07 1.53 -12.32
N ARG A 104 -13.76 1.86 -12.27
CA ARG A 104 -13.17 2.84 -13.16
C ARG A 104 -13.03 2.27 -14.57
N THR A 105 -13.81 2.81 -15.50
CA THR A 105 -13.66 2.52 -16.93
C THR A 105 -12.51 3.37 -17.49
N TYR A 106 -11.56 2.72 -18.16
CA TYR A 106 -10.49 3.40 -18.88
C TYR A 106 -10.77 3.33 -20.38
N ALA A 107 -10.66 4.46 -21.08
CA ALA A 107 -10.68 4.50 -22.52
C ALA A 107 -9.24 4.66 -23.03
N LEU A 108 -8.80 3.75 -23.91
CA LEU A 108 -7.54 3.89 -24.62
C LEU A 108 -7.81 4.70 -25.90
N GLU A 109 -7.31 5.93 -25.94
CA GLU A 109 -7.30 6.73 -27.16
C GLU A 109 -5.97 6.54 -27.90
N ILE A 110 -6.03 5.92 -29.08
CA ILE A 110 -4.86 5.84 -29.97
C ILE A 110 -4.83 7.13 -30.80
N ARG A 111 -4.03 8.10 -30.37
CA ARG A 111 -3.90 9.42 -31.04
C ARG A 111 -3.06 9.39 -32.31
N GLY A 112 -2.32 8.31 -32.55
CA GLY A 112 -1.50 8.13 -33.75
C GLY A 112 -0.87 6.75 -33.78
N VAL A 113 -0.69 6.23 -35.00
CA VAL A 113 0.03 4.98 -35.27
C VAL A 113 1.13 5.28 -36.27
N GLY A 114 2.35 4.87 -35.95
CA GLY A 114 3.50 4.93 -36.85
C GLY A 114 4.02 3.54 -37.15
N ILE A 115 4.45 3.30 -38.38
CA ILE A 115 5.10 2.05 -38.78
C ILE A 115 6.59 2.34 -38.94
N GLY A 116 7.42 1.76 -38.07
CA GLY A 116 8.87 1.79 -38.21
C GLY A 116 9.32 0.72 -39.19
N ILE A 117 10.03 1.13 -40.25
CA ILE A 117 10.52 0.22 -41.28
C ILE A 117 11.96 -0.14 -40.96
N TYR A 118 12.20 -1.41 -40.63
CA TYR A 118 13.54 -1.90 -40.34
C TYR A 118 14.06 -2.78 -41.47
N HIS A 119 15.07 -2.28 -42.18
CA HIS A 119 15.84 -2.99 -43.20
C HIS A 119 14.99 -3.61 -44.34
N ASP A 120 15.60 -4.53 -45.11
CA ASP A 120 15.03 -5.06 -46.35
C ASP A 120 13.78 -5.92 -46.16
N HIS A 121 13.51 -6.40 -44.94
CA HIS A 121 12.39 -7.31 -44.63
C HIS A 121 10.99 -6.69 -44.78
N GLN A 122 10.88 -5.36 -44.81
CA GLN A 122 9.59 -4.65 -44.93
C GLN A 122 9.51 -3.77 -46.19
N SER A 123 10.55 -3.81 -47.04
CA SER A 123 10.63 -3.06 -48.29
C SER A 123 9.64 -3.56 -49.36
N GLU A 124 9.29 -4.85 -49.31
CA GLU A 124 8.34 -5.50 -50.23
C GLU A 124 6.93 -4.94 -50.08
N ILE A 125 6.49 -4.67 -48.84
CA ILE A 125 5.20 -4.03 -48.58
C ILE A 125 5.16 -2.65 -49.26
N TRP A 126 6.23 -1.86 -49.16
CA TRP A 126 6.30 -0.56 -49.86
C TRP A 126 6.31 -0.68 -51.37
N LYS A 127 6.98 -1.70 -51.93
CA LYS A 127 6.94 -1.99 -53.37
C LYS A 127 5.51 -2.32 -53.80
N LEU A 128 4.79 -3.12 -53.02
CA LEU A 128 3.40 -3.48 -53.30
C LEU A 128 2.45 -2.28 -53.17
N ILE A 129 2.59 -1.45 -52.14
CA ILE A 129 1.82 -0.20 -51.97
C ILE A 129 2.05 0.73 -53.16
N LYS A 130 3.33 0.99 -53.51
CA LYS A 130 3.69 1.83 -54.65
C LYS A 130 3.16 1.28 -55.98
N LYS A 131 3.30 -0.04 -56.20
CA LYS A 131 2.80 -0.71 -57.41
C LYS A 131 1.27 -0.64 -57.51
N LYS A 132 0.56 -0.77 -56.39
CA LYS A 132 -0.91 -0.74 -56.36
C LYS A 132 -1.45 0.68 -56.55
N SER A 133 -0.77 1.68 -55.99
CA SER A 133 -1.07 3.12 -56.12
C SER A 133 -2.55 3.46 -55.84
N ASN A 134 -3.21 2.73 -54.93
CA ASN A 134 -4.61 2.90 -54.59
C ASN A 134 -4.84 2.52 -53.12
N ASN A 135 -5.33 3.48 -52.33
CA ASN A 135 -5.51 3.32 -50.88
C ASN A 135 -6.75 2.51 -50.50
N PHE A 136 -7.67 2.25 -51.45
CA PHE A 136 -8.93 1.56 -51.19
C PHE A 136 -8.92 0.08 -51.61
N VAL A 137 -7.77 -0.43 -52.06
CA VAL A 137 -7.65 -1.80 -52.57
C VAL A 137 -6.52 -2.52 -51.85
N SER A 138 -6.76 -3.77 -51.48
CA SER A 138 -5.73 -4.63 -50.90
C SER A 138 -4.49 -4.72 -51.81
N ILE A 139 -3.31 -4.69 -51.18
CA ILE A 139 -2.03 -4.99 -51.84
C ILE A 139 -1.84 -6.48 -52.12
N TYR A 140 -2.63 -7.34 -51.45
CA TYR A 140 -2.61 -8.79 -51.60
C TYR A 140 -3.61 -9.25 -52.65
N SER A 141 -3.25 -10.32 -53.38
CA SER A 141 -4.15 -10.94 -54.36
C SER A 141 -5.36 -11.57 -53.68
N ARG A 142 -6.50 -11.58 -54.37
CA ARG A 142 -7.70 -12.32 -53.98
C ARG A 142 -7.79 -13.70 -54.63
N ASP A 143 -6.94 -13.99 -55.61
CA ASP A 143 -6.89 -15.29 -56.27
C ASP A 143 -6.12 -16.28 -55.37
N PRO A 144 -6.73 -17.39 -54.92
CA PRO A 144 -6.04 -18.41 -54.13
C PRO A 144 -4.82 -19.01 -54.84
N LYS A 145 -4.80 -19.00 -56.18
CA LYS A 145 -3.70 -19.57 -56.98
C LYS A 145 -2.40 -18.78 -56.87
N ASP A 146 -2.46 -17.53 -56.42
CA ASP A 146 -1.30 -16.66 -56.23
C ASP A 146 -0.54 -16.97 -54.92
N TYR A 147 -1.01 -17.94 -54.14
CA TYR A 147 -0.41 -18.35 -52.87
C TYR A 147 0.02 -19.82 -52.91
N ASP A 148 1.13 -20.12 -52.25
CA ASP A 148 1.59 -21.51 -52.08
C ASP A 148 0.54 -22.32 -51.32
N ALA A 149 0.12 -23.44 -51.93
CA ALA A 149 -0.90 -24.31 -51.39
C ALA A 149 -0.38 -25.25 -50.29
N SER A 150 0.95 -25.41 -50.15
CA SER A 150 1.52 -26.33 -49.17
C SER A 150 1.42 -25.78 -47.74
N VAL A 151 1.02 -26.64 -46.82
CA VAL A 151 0.92 -26.30 -45.38
C VAL A 151 2.30 -25.93 -44.83
N ASP A 152 3.33 -26.71 -45.18
CA ASP A 152 4.70 -26.55 -44.73
C ASP A 152 5.31 -25.19 -45.13
N SER A 153 5.09 -24.75 -46.37
CA SER A 153 5.53 -23.42 -46.84
C SER A 153 4.82 -22.30 -46.09
N ARG A 154 3.52 -22.45 -45.84
CA ARG A 154 2.73 -21.46 -45.10
C ARG A 154 3.16 -21.36 -43.64
N GLU A 155 3.44 -22.49 -42.99
CA GLU A 155 3.95 -22.54 -41.62
C GLU A 155 5.36 -21.95 -41.52
N THR A 156 6.26 -22.38 -42.41
CA THR A 156 7.62 -21.83 -42.48
C THR A 156 7.60 -20.32 -42.71
N SER A 157 6.79 -19.83 -43.65
CA SER A 157 6.65 -18.40 -43.92
C SER A 157 6.08 -17.64 -42.72
N ARG A 158 5.08 -18.20 -42.04
CA ARG A 158 4.50 -17.64 -40.81
C ARG A 158 5.58 -17.48 -39.74
N ASP A 159 6.33 -18.54 -39.47
CA ASP A 159 7.29 -18.57 -38.36
C ASP A 159 8.45 -17.60 -38.60
N ILE A 160 8.96 -17.51 -39.84
CA ILE A 160 9.95 -16.50 -40.24
C ILE A 160 9.41 -15.08 -40.03
N LYS A 161 8.18 -14.81 -40.49
CA LYS A 161 7.58 -13.47 -40.38
C LYS A 161 7.32 -13.07 -38.93
N VAL A 162 6.85 -13.99 -38.09
CA VAL A 162 6.65 -13.75 -36.65
C VAL A 162 8.00 -13.43 -35.99
N ARG A 163 9.03 -14.23 -36.25
CA ARG A 163 10.37 -14.00 -35.69
C ARG A 163 10.92 -12.62 -36.07
N VAL A 164 10.87 -12.26 -37.35
CA VAL A 164 11.37 -10.97 -37.86
C VAL A 164 10.58 -9.79 -37.30
N ALA A 165 9.25 -9.92 -37.20
CA ALA A 165 8.39 -8.88 -36.63
C ALA A 165 8.75 -8.59 -35.16
N PHE A 166 8.94 -9.63 -34.33
CA PHE A 166 9.34 -9.47 -32.94
C PHE A 166 10.76 -8.93 -32.81
N GLN A 167 11.70 -9.44 -33.59
CA GLN A 167 13.08 -8.96 -33.57
C GLN A 167 13.12 -7.45 -33.86
N HIS A 168 12.48 -6.97 -34.91
CA HIS A 168 12.60 -5.55 -35.26
C HIS A 168 11.67 -4.62 -34.48
N SER A 169 10.54 -5.11 -33.96
CA SER A 169 9.60 -4.27 -33.21
C SER A 169 9.94 -4.18 -31.72
N ALA A 170 10.59 -5.20 -31.16
CA ALA A 170 10.82 -5.32 -29.72
C ALA A 170 12.29 -5.35 -29.30
N ASP A 171 13.27 -5.32 -30.23
CA ASP A 171 14.71 -5.27 -29.89
C ASP A 171 15.12 -4.01 -29.11
N ALA A 172 14.44 -2.88 -29.36
CA ALA A 172 14.66 -1.64 -28.59
C ALA A 172 13.82 -1.55 -27.29
N SER A 173 13.02 -2.58 -26.97
CA SER A 173 12.18 -2.55 -25.77
C SER A 173 13.03 -2.78 -24.52
N VAL A 174 13.02 -1.81 -23.59
CA VAL A 174 13.69 -1.92 -22.29
C VAL A 174 13.01 -2.95 -21.39
N ALA A 175 13.78 -3.86 -20.80
CA ALA A 175 13.29 -4.96 -19.98
C ALA A 175 12.52 -4.53 -18.72
N TYR A 176 12.78 -3.31 -18.23
CA TYR A 176 12.31 -2.85 -16.91
C TYR A 176 11.18 -1.82 -16.95
N TRP A 177 10.75 -1.36 -18.13
CA TRP A 177 9.62 -0.44 -18.24
C TRP A 177 8.41 -1.14 -18.84
N PRO A 178 7.25 -1.18 -18.15
CA PRO A 178 6.03 -1.74 -18.72
C PRO A 178 5.51 -0.77 -19.79
N ILE A 179 5.92 -0.98 -21.04
CA ILE A 179 5.26 -0.39 -22.20
C ILE A 179 4.05 -1.28 -22.53
N PRO A 180 2.83 -0.76 -22.64
CA PRO A 180 1.69 -1.56 -23.09
C PRO A 180 1.95 -2.09 -24.49
N VAL A 181 2.05 -3.42 -24.63
CA VAL A 181 2.27 -4.11 -25.91
C VAL A 181 0.96 -4.70 -26.40
N PHE A 182 0.60 -4.38 -27.64
CA PHE A 182 -0.49 -5.01 -28.36
C PHE A 182 0.11 -5.96 -29.40
N ALA A 183 -0.29 -7.22 -29.37
CA ALA A 183 0.11 -8.20 -30.35
C ALA A 183 -1.10 -8.59 -31.21
N ILE A 184 -1.00 -8.34 -32.51
CA ILE A 184 -1.94 -8.85 -33.50
C ILE A 184 -1.26 -10.03 -34.18
N ALA A 185 -1.80 -11.22 -33.95
CA ALA A 185 -1.33 -12.46 -34.54
C ALA A 185 -2.25 -12.88 -35.70
N PRO A 186 -1.84 -13.84 -36.53
CA PRO A 186 -2.74 -14.49 -37.50
C PRO A 186 -4.04 -15.00 -36.85
N PRO A 187 -5.09 -15.28 -37.65
CA PRO A 187 -6.33 -15.85 -37.13
C PRO A 187 -6.08 -17.08 -36.25
N LYS A 188 -6.73 -17.11 -35.07
CA LYS A 188 -6.52 -18.17 -34.09
C LYS A 188 -6.86 -19.54 -34.67
N GLN A 189 -5.93 -20.48 -34.50
CA GLN A 189 -6.18 -21.91 -34.63
C GLN A 189 -6.71 -22.47 -33.30
N PRO A 190 -7.39 -23.63 -33.31
CA PRO A 190 -7.88 -24.27 -32.07
C PRO A 190 -6.80 -24.53 -31.01
N SER A 191 -5.53 -24.64 -31.42
CA SER A 191 -4.36 -24.83 -30.55
C SER A 191 -3.84 -23.55 -29.89
N ASP A 192 -4.30 -22.36 -30.31
CA ASP A 192 -3.69 -21.10 -29.91
C ASP A 192 -4.20 -20.61 -28.55
N VAL A 193 -3.29 -20.51 -27.57
CA VAL A 193 -3.63 -20.20 -26.17
C VAL A 193 -3.73 -18.69 -25.87
N GLY A 194 -3.62 -17.83 -26.88
CA GLY A 194 -3.93 -16.40 -26.81
C GLY A 194 -2.74 -15.44 -26.88
N ALA A 195 -2.99 -14.15 -26.62
CA ALA A 195 -2.02 -13.08 -26.87
C ALA A 195 -0.74 -13.18 -26.02
N ALA A 196 -0.86 -13.64 -24.77
CA ALA A 196 0.29 -13.79 -23.88
C ALA A 196 1.31 -14.79 -24.42
N ASP A 197 0.84 -15.94 -24.91
CA ASP A 197 1.69 -16.98 -25.49
C ASP A 197 2.29 -16.54 -26.83
N ASN A 198 1.51 -15.85 -27.67
CA ASN A 198 2.04 -15.24 -28.90
C ASN A 198 3.21 -14.28 -28.62
N ILE A 199 3.12 -13.48 -27.56
CA ILE A 199 4.18 -12.55 -27.15
C ILE A 199 5.41 -13.32 -26.64
N VAL A 200 5.22 -14.32 -25.78
CA VAL A 200 6.32 -15.11 -25.23
C VAL A 200 7.03 -15.91 -26.33
N ASN A 201 6.28 -16.60 -27.17
CA ASN A 201 6.82 -17.39 -28.28
C ASN A 201 7.50 -16.51 -29.32
N GLY A 202 6.91 -15.37 -29.67
CA GLY A 202 7.53 -14.38 -30.55
C GLY A 202 8.85 -13.83 -29.99
N ARG A 203 8.90 -13.47 -28.70
CA ARG A 203 10.13 -13.02 -28.04
C ARG A 203 11.20 -14.12 -28.01
N ASN A 204 10.81 -15.36 -27.72
CA ASN A 204 11.74 -16.50 -27.70
C ASN A 204 12.29 -16.79 -29.09
N ALA A 205 11.43 -16.81 -30.13
CA ALA A 205 11.83 -16.98 -31.52
C ALA A 205 12.79 -15.87 -31.98
N ALA A 206 12.55 -14.63 -31.54
CA ALA A 206 13.42 -13.48 -31.80
C ALA A 206 14.68 -13.42 -30.90
N THR A 207 14.88 -14.40 -30.01
CA THR A 207 16.01 -14.46 -29.07
C THR A 207 16.06 -13.32 -28.03
N LEU A 208 14.93 -12.66 -27.77
CA LEU A 208 14.77 -11.50 -26.87
C LEU A 208 14.48 -11.87 -25.40
N GLY A 209 14.55 -13.16 -25.06
CA GLY A 209 14.28 -13.70 -23.71
C GLY A 209 15.52 -13.99 -22.86
N ARG A 210 16.73 -13.76 -23.38
CA ARG A 210 18.00 -14.08 -22.71
C ARG A 210 18.82 -12.83 -22.38
N ARG A 211 18.40 -12.02 -21.41
CA ARG A 211 19.28 -11.08 -20.69
C ARG A 211 18.79 -10.92 -19.25
#